data_AF-A0AB39SJ63-F1
#
_entry.id   AF-A0AB39SJ63-F1
#
_cell.length_a   1.000
_cell.length_b   1.000
_cell.length_c   1.000
_cell.angle_alpha   90.00
_cell.angle_beta   90.00
_cell.angle_gamma   90.00
#
_symmetry.space_group_name_H-M   'P 1'
#
loop_
_entity.id
_entity.type
_entity.pdbx_description
1 polymer ?
#
loop_
_entity_poly.entity_id
_entity_poly.type
_entity_poly.pdbx_seq_one_letter_code
_entity_poly.pdbx_strand_id
1 'polypeptide(L)'
;MSSLREPAREVGVSPAAPSRHFRNKQALLDALALEEFDRLVTVLNTAQDEAGESFAERLTLLTRAYMEFAAARLIEDGQRRGEVREGPVDEIGLPVMAALNGYVTLAAAGGIPADGIERGLENMVVFILRGCAP
;
A
#
# COMPACT_ATOMS: atom_id res chain seq x y z
N MET A 1 8.51 -8.35 -27.46
CA MET A 1 7.04 -8.28 -27.33
C MET A 1 6.54 -9.60 -26.77
N SER A 2 6.57 -9.77 -25.45
CA SER A 2 6.19 -11.00 -24.76
C SER A 2 4.67 -11.23 -24.80
N SER A 3 4.27 -12.44 -25.20
CA SER A 3 2.89 -12.90 -25.38
C SER A 3 2.20 -13.19 -24.04
N LEU A 4 0.86 -13.14 -23.99
CA LEU A 4 -0.01 -13.53 -22.85
C LEU A 4 0.26 -14.95 -22.28
N ARG A 5 1.06 -15.76 -22.97
CA ARG A 5 1.45 -17.11 -22.56
C ARG A 5 2.45 -17.14 -21.41
N GLU A 6 3.27 -16.09 -21.26
CA GLU A 6 4.32 -16.04 -20.23
C GLU A 6 3.71 -15.88 -18.82
N PRO A 7 2.81 -14.90 -18.58
CA PRO A 7 2.16 -14.74 -17.27
C PRO A 7 1.24 -15.93 -16.91
N ALA A 8 0.58 -16.55 -17.90
CA ALA A 8 -0.31 -17.69 -17.67
C ALA A 8 0.44 -18.91 -17.09
N ARG A 9 1.66 -19.14 -17.58
CA ARG A 9 2.54 -20.22 -17.11
C ARG A 9 3.09 -19.96 -15.71
N GLU A 10 3.37 -18.69 -15.41
CA GLU A 10 3.95 -18.23 -14.15
C GLU A 10 2.94 -18.32 -12.99
N VAL A 11 1.64 -18.11 -13.28
CA VAL A 11 0.54 -18.20 -12.30
C VAL A 11 -0.16 -19.57 -12.31
N GLY A 12 0.39 -20.56 -13.05
CA GLY A 12 -0.10 -21.96 -13.03
C GLY A 12 -1.47 -22.19 -13.67
N VAL A 13 -2.00 -21.25 -14.46
CA VAL A 13 -3.30 -21.36 -15.13
C VAL A 13 -3.14 -21.91 -16.56
N SER A 14 -4.18 -22.60 -17.06
CA SER A 14 -4.18 -23.11 -18.43
C SER A 14 -3.88 -21.98 -19.44
N PRO A 15 -2.97 -22.18 -20.42
CA PRO A 15 -2.58 -21.16 -21.39
C PRO A 15 -3.71 -20.52 -22.20
N ALA A 16 -4.90 -21.14 -22.22
CA ALA A 16 -6.09 -20.67 -22.93
C ALA A 16 -7.06 -19.84 -22.07
N ALA A 17 -6.88 -19.79 -20.75
CA ALA A 17 -7.80 -19.09 -19.86
C ALA A 17 -7.70 -17.55 -20.02
N PRO A 18 -6.51 -16.92 -20.07
CA PRO A 18 -6.41 -15.47 -20.22
C PRO A 18 -6.86 -14.98 -21.61
N SER A 19 -6.59 -15.75 -22.66
CA SER A 19 -6.93 -15.37 -24.05
C SER A 19 -8.43 -15.44 -24.36
N ARG A 20 -9.23 -16.16 -23.57
CA ARG A 20 -10.71 -16.15 -23.67
C ARG A 20 -11.34 -14.88 -23.09
N HIS A 21 -10.70 -14.23 -22.11
CA HIS A 21 -11.23 -13.04 -21.44
C HIS A 21 -10.56 -11.75 -21.92
N PHE A 22 -9.31 -11.81 -22.37
CA PHE A 22 -8.53 -10.64 -22.75
C PHE A 22 -7.96 -10.78 -24.16
N ARG A 23 -8.26 -9.77 -25.00
CA ARG A 23 -7.84 -9.73 -26.39
C ARG A 23 -6.32 -9.65 -26.55
N ASN A 24 -5.61 -8.99 -25.63
CA ASN A 24 -4.16 -8.81 -25.64
C ASN A 24 -3.62 -8.48 -24.23
N LYS A 25 -2.29 -8.40 -24.08
CA LYS A 25 -1.62 -8.06 -22.81
C LYS A 25 -2.05 -6.70 -22.26
N GLN A 26 -2.28 -5.71 -23.13
CA GLN A 26 -2.74 -4.39 -22.71
C GLN A 26 -4.13 -4.47 -22.07
N ALA A 27 -5.07 -5.21 -22.68
CA ALA A 27 -6.41 -5.40 -22.12
C ALA A 27 -6.42 -6.09 -20.75
N LEU A 28 -5.45 -6.98 -20.50
CA LEU A 28 -5.24 -7.57 -19.17
C LEU A 28 -4.69 -6.54 -18.18
N LEU A 29 -3.66 -5.77 -18.57
CA LEU A 29 -3.07 -4.74 -17.71
C LEU A 29 -4.07 -3.61 -17.40
N ASP A 30 -4.89 -3.21 -18.37
CA ASP A 30 -5.95 -2.22 -18.19
C ASP A 30 -7.00 -2.74 -17.20
N ALA A 31 -7.42 -4.00 -17.33
CA ALA A 31 -8.38 -4.60 -16.40
C ALA A 31 -7.82 -4.73 -14.98
N LEU A 32 -6.55 -5.12 -14.83
CA LEU A 32 -5.86 -5.16 -13.54
C LEU A 32 -5.73 -3.76 -12.94
N ALA A 33 -5.36 -2.76 -13.75
CA ALA A 33 -5.29 -1.38 -13.29
C ALA A 33 -6.67 -0.89 -12.82
N LEU A 34 -7.73 -1.13 -13.59
CA LEU A 34 -9.11 -0.76 -13.23
C LEU A 34 -9.55 -1.43 -11.93
N GLU A 35 -9.31 -2.73 -11.76
CA GLU A 35 -9.64 -3.44 -10.52
C GLU A 35 -8.93 -2.83 -9.31
N GLU A 36 -7.65 -2.51 -9.43
CA GLU A 36 -6.88 -1.87 -8.36
C GLU A 36 -7.35 -0.44 -8.09
N PHE A 37 -7.76 0.31 -9.12
CA PHE A 37 -8.36 1.63 -8.95
C PHE A 37 -9.73 1.55 -8.26
N ASP A 38 -10.57 0.58 -8.60
CA ASP A 38 -11.87 0.37 -7.96
C ASP A 38 -11.71 0.05 -6.47
N ARG A 39 -10.69 -0.74 -6.12
CA ARG A 39 -10.32 -0.99 -4.71
C ARG A 39 -9.89 0.28 -3.99
N LEU A 40 -9.03 1.09 -4.61
CA LEU A 40 -8.62 2.38 -4.04
C LEU A 40 -9.82 3.32 -3.85
N VAL A 41 -10.68 3.45 -4.85
CA VAL A 41 -11.90 4.27 -4.79
C VAL A 41 -12.80 3.80 -3.64
N THR A 42 -12.97 2.49 -3.48
CA THR A 42 -13.77 1.92 -2.38
C THR A 42 -13.19 2.30 -1.02
N VAL A 43 -11.87 2.20 -0.84
CA VAL A 43 -11.18 2.56 0.41
C VAL A 43 -11.35 4.06 0.71
N LEU A 44 -11.15 4.93 -0.29
CA LEU A 44 -11.25 6.37 -0.09
C LEU A 44 -12.69 6.82 0.17
N ASN A 45 -13.68 6.24 -0.51
CA ASN A 45 -15.09 6.56 -0.27
C ASN A 45 -15.53 6.13 1.13
N THR A 46 -15.15 4.94 1.58
CA THR A 46 -15.43 4.48 2.95
C THR A 46 -14.86 5.45 3.98
N ALA A 47 -13.62 5.91 3.78
CA ALA A 47 -12.99 6.88 4.67
C ALA A 47 -13.66 8.26 4.64
N GLN A 48 -14.27 8.66 3.51
CA GLN A 48 -15.06 9.88 3.43
C GLN A 48 -16.39 9.77 4.18
N ASP A 49 -17.06 8.63 4.08
CA ASP A 49 -18.34 8.38 4.76
C ASP A 49 -18.18 8.39 6.29
N GLU A 50 -16.99 8.03 6.79
CA GLU A 50 -16.63 8.05 8.21
C GLU A 50 -16.12 9.42 8.69
N ALA A 51 -15.91 10.37 7.79
CA ALA A 51 -15.28 11.64 8.12
C ALA A 51 -16.18 12.66 8.80
N GLY A 52 -15.57 13.44 9.71
CA GLY A 52 -16.19 14.61 10.34
C GLY A 52 -16.49 15.75 9.36
N GLU A 53 -17.17 16.79 9.84
CA GLU A 53 -17.67 17.88 8.99
C GLU A 53 -16.53 18.78 8.47
N SER A 54 -15.43 18.89 9.21
CA SER A 54 -14.36 19.82 8.84
C SER A 54 -13.54 19.31 7.65
N PHE A 55 -12.98 20.24 6.88
CA PHE A 55 -12.05 19.91 5.80
C PHE A 55 -10.80 19.19 6.32
N ALA A 56 -10.30 19.61 7.49
CA ALA A 56 -9.12 19.01 8.11
C ALA A 56 -9.36 17.54 8.45
N GLU A 57 -10.48 17.21 9.09
CA GLU A 57 -10.83 15.82 9.43
C GLU A 57 -10.98 14.94 8.19
N ARG A 58 -11.70 15.43 7.16
CA ARG A 58 -11.84 14.73 5.87
C ARG A 58 -10.50 14.47 5.20
N LEU A 59 -9.63 15.48 5.14
CA LEU A 59 -8.31 15.34 4.54
C LEU A 59 -7.42 14.37 5.34
N THR A 60 -7.51 14.40 6.67
CA THR A 60 -6.77 13.48 7.54
C THR A 60 -7.19 12.03 7.34
N LEU A 61 -8.50 11.74 7.32
CA LEU A 61 -8.97 10.36 7.11
C LEU A 61 -8.67 9.84 5.71
N LEU A 62 -8.86 10.66 4.68
CA LEU A 62 -8.49 10.31 3.30
C LEU A 62 -6.99 10.00 3.18
N THR A 63 -6.14 10.84 3.76
CA THR A 63 -4.68 10.65 3.72
C THR A 63 -4.29 9.37 4.45
N ARG A 64 -4.89 9.10 5.61
CA ARG A 64 -4.68 7.86 6.36
C ARG A 64 -5.06 6.64 5.53
N ALA A 65 -6.27 6.61 4.99
CA ALA A 65 -6.79 5.48 4.21
C ALA A 65 -5.93 5.21 2.95
N TYR A 66 -5.49 6.28 2.28
CA TYR A 66 -4.55 6.16 1.15
C TYR A 66 -3.21 5.55 1.58
N MET A 67 -2.62 6.03 2.69
CA MET A 67 -1.34 5.53 3.19
C MET A 67 -1.43 4.07 3.64
N GLU A 68 -2.52 3.67 4.28
CA GLU A 68 -2.78 2.28 4.69
C GLU A 68 -2.89 1.37 3.45
N PHE A 69 -3.65 1.78 2.43
CA PHE A 69 -3.74 1.06 1.15
C PHE A 69 -2.37 0.92 0.47
N ALA A 70 -1.61 2.02 0.36
CA ALA A 70 -0.30 2.02 -0.27
C ALA A 70 0.73 1.16 0.49
N ALA A 71 0.71 1.21 1.82
CA ALA A 71 1.61 0.43 2.66
C ALA A 71 1.36 -1.08 2.52
N ALA A 72 0.09 -1.52 2.55
CA ALA A 72 -0.26 -2.91 2.32
C ALA A 72 0.28 -3.41 0.97
N ARG A 73 0.18 -2.57 -0.06
CA ARG A 73 0.65 -2.89 -1.42
C ARG A 73 2.16 -3.05 -1.51
N LEU A 74 2.91 -2.18 -0.83
CA LEU A 74 4.36 -2.24 -0.72
C LEU A 74 4.82 -3.47 0.07
N ILE A 75 4.13 -3.81 1.17
CA ILE A 75 4.44 -5.00 1.98
C ILE A 75 4.30 -6.27 1.14
N GLU A 76 3.18 -6.42 0.45
CA GLU A 76 2.95 -7.58 -0.43
C GLU A 76 3.94 -7.64 -1.59
N ASP A 77 4.38 -6.51 -2.14
CA ASP A 77 5.44 -6.51 -3.16
C ASP A 77 6.78 -6.92 -2.57
N GLY A 78 7.11 -6.42 -1.38
CA GLY A 78 8.30 -6.82 -0.64
C GLY A 78 8.32 -8.32 -0.31
N GLN A 79 7.18 -8.89 0.08
CA GLN A 79 7.04 -10.34 0.32
C GLN A 79 7.31 -11.14 -0.95
N ARG A 80 6.67 -10.77 -2.07
CA ARG A 80 6.92 -11.42 -3.37
C ARG A 80 8.38 -11.40 -3.79
N ARG A 81 9.13 -10.36 -3.41
CA ARG A 81 10.56 -10.20 -3.71
C ARG A 81 11.49 -10.83 -2.68
N GLY A 82 10.95 -11.33 -1.57
CA GLY A 82 11.74 -11.82 -0.43
C GLY A 82 12.49 -10.71 0.31
N GLU A 83 12.03 -9.46 0.21
CA GLU A 83 12.56 -8.28 0.90
C GLU A 83 11.87 -8.03 2.25
N VAL A 84 10.64 -8.53 2.41
CA VAL A 84 9.83 -8.44 3.62
C VAL A 84 9.47 -9.86 4.07
N ARG A 85 9.49 -10.11 5.39
CA ARG A 85 9.09 -11.39 5.96
C ARG A 85 7.68 -11.80 5.54
N GLU A 86 7.49 -13.10 5.33
CA GLU A 86 6.17 -13.68 5.07
C GLU A 86 5.24 -13.54 6.28
N GLY A 87 3.95 -13.35 6.02
CA GLY A 87 2.92 -13.24 7.06
C GLY A 87 1.74 -12.36 6.64
N PRO A 88 0.69 -12.27 7.49
CA PRO A 88 -0.45 -11.41 7.23
C PRO A 88 -0.04 -9.93 7.07
N VAL A 89 -0.53 -9.31 5.99
CA VAL A 89 -0.15 -7.94 5.61
C VAL A 89 -0.61 -6.91 6.63
N ASP A 90 -1.77 -7.13 7.23
CA ASP A 90 -2.33 -6.33 8.32
C ASP A 90 -1.48 -6.41 9.58
N GLU A 91 -0.98 -7.60 9.95
CA GLU A 91 -0.08 -7.78 11.10
C GLU A 91 1.29 -7.11 10.91
N ILE A 92 1.80 -7.07 9.67
CA ILE A 92 3.07 -6.39 9.33
C ILE A 92 2.85 -4.88 9.19
N GLY A 93 1.74 -4.47 8.58
CA GLY A 93 1.41 -3.08 8.28
C GLY A 93 0.99 -2.28 9.51
N LEU A 94 0.33 -2.90 10.49
CA LEU A 94 -0.14 -2.20 11.68
C LEU A 94 1.02 -1.55 12.48
N PRO A 95 2.14 -2.24 12.80
CA PRO A 95 3.29 -1.60 13.44
C PRO A 95 3.90 -0.46 12.62
N VAL A 96 4.02 -0.62 11.30
CA VAL A 96 4.51 0.42 10.38
C VAL A 96 3.66 1.68 10.51
N MET A 97 2.34 1.49 10.46
CA MET A 97 1.37 2.57 10.48
C MET A 97 1.25 3.20 11.88
N ALA A 98 1.33 2.41 12.95
CA ALA A 98 1.34 2.90 14.32
C ALA A 98 2.57 3.78 14.58
N ALA A 99 3.75 3.36 14.13
CA ALA A 99 4.98 4.13 14.28
C ALA A 99 4.89 5.48 13.55
N LEU A 100 4.48 5.49 12.28
CA LEU A 100 4.37 6.71 11.49
C LEU A 100 3.34 7.69 12.07
N ASN A 101 2.16 7.19 12.47
CA ASN A 101 1.14 8.04 13.12
C ASN A 101 1.62 8.58 14.48
N GLY A 102 2.31 7.76 15.27
CA GLY A 102 2.92 8.19 16.52
C GLY A 102 3.93 9.31 16.30
N TYR A 103 4.76 9.21 15.25
CA TYR A 103 5.70 10.24 14.87
C TYR A 103 5.04 11.57 14.50
N VAL A 104 4.04 11.50 13.61
CA VAL A 104 3.29 12.68 13.16
C VAL A 104 2.60 13.35 14.34
N THR A 105 2.01 12.56 15.24
CA THR A 105 1.35 13.07 16.45
C THR A 105 2.34 13.80 17.37
N LEU A 106 3.52 13.20 17.61
CA LEU A 106 4.57 13.82 18.42
C LEU A 106 5.12 15.10 17.78
N ALA A 107 5.38 15.08 16.47
CA ALA A 107 5.87 16.25 15.74
C ALA A 107 4.83 17.39 15.77
N ALA A 108 3.56 17.10 15.51
CA ALA A 108 2.48 18.08 15.53
C ALA A 108 2.25 18.68 16.94
N ALA A 109 2.46 17.89 17.99
CA ALA A 109 2.38 18.34 19.38
C ALA A 109 3.63 19.15 19.84
N GLY A 110 4.64 19.33 18.99
CA GLY A 110 5.90 19.98 19.35
C GLY A 110 6.82 19.12 20.23
N GLY A 111 6.55 17.81 20.33
CA GLY A 111 7.38 16.84 21.05
C GLY A 111 8.70 16.51 20.33
N ILE A 112 8.88 17.01 19.10
CA ILE A 112 10.10 16.85 18.30
C ILE A 112 10.54 18.25 17.85
N PRO A 113 11.80 18.66 18.12
CA PRO A 113 12.36 19.90 17.60
C PRO A 113 12.27 19.95 16.06
N ALA A 114 11.91 21.11 15.50
CA ALA A 114 11.63 21.24 14.07
C ALA A 114 12.82 20.82 13.18
N ASP A 115 14.05 21.11 13.61
CA ASP A 115 15.31 20.72 12.95
C ASP A 115 15.63 19.21 13.07
N GLY A 116 14.93 18.51 13.96
CA GLY A 116 15.04 17.07 14.19
C GLY A 116 13.97 16.23 13.49
N ILE A 117 12.91 16.82 12.95
CA ILE A 117 11.76 16.09 12.38
C ILE A 117 12.16 15.21 11.19
N GLU A 118 12.96 15.73 10.26
CA GLU A 118 13.36 14.97 9.08
C GLU A 118 14.28 13.79 9.46
N ARG A 119 15.28 14.06 10.30
CA ARG A 119 16.24 13.05 10.77
C ARG A 119 15.56 11.94 11.59
N GLY A 120 14.59 12.29 12.43
CA GLY A 120 13.84 11.29 13.20
C GLY A 120 12.93 10.43 12.32
N LEU A 121 12.39 10.99 11.24
CA LEU A 121 11.60 10.24 10.25
C LEU A 121 12.49 9.23 9.52
N GLU A 122 13.68 9.63 9.07
CA GLU A 122 14.65 8.72 8.45
C GLU A 122 15.01 7.55 9.39
N ASN A 123 15.30 7.84 10.65
CA ASN A 123 15.60 6.82 11.65
C ASN A 123 14.42 5.86 11.90
N MET A 124 13.19 6.38 11.91
CA MET A 124 11.98 5.58 12.01
C MET A 124 11.83 4.64 10.82
N VAL A 125 12.03 5.14 9.60
CA VAL A 125 11.98 4.32 8.39
C VAL A 125 13.01 3.21 8.46
N VAL A 126 14.25 3.50 8.87
CA VAL A 126 15.29 2.47 9.07
C VAL A 126 14.88 1.43 10.10
N PHE A 127 14.26 1.83 11.22
CA PHE A 127 13.79 0.90 12.24
C PHE A 127 12.68 -0.01 11.72
N ILE A 128 11.70 0.57 11.01
CA ILE A 128 10.61 -0.17 10.36
C ILE A 128 11.17 -1.19 9.36
N LEU A 129 12.07 -0.76 8.48
CA LEU A 129 12.67 -1.64 7.47
C LEU A 129 13.40 -2.84 8.10
N ARG A 130 14.10 -2.62 9.22
CA ARG A 130 14.73 -3.73 9.97
C ARG A 130 13.72 -4.68 10.60
N GLY A 131 12.60 -4.17 11.10
CA GLY A 131 11.53 -5.00 11.67
C GLY A 131 10.73 -5.80 10.64
N CYS A 132 10.73 -5.34 9.39
CA CYS A 132 10.06 -6.00 8.27
C CYS A 132 10.95 -6.99 7.51
N ALA A 133 12.27 -6.96 7.71
CA ALA A 133 13.21 -7.82 7.00
C ALA A 133 12.91 -9.33 7.20
N PRO A 134 13.28 -10.21 6.24
CA PRO A 134 13.00 -11.65 6.28
C PRO A 134 13.61 -12.41 7.45
#